data_AF-A0ABD5N6L8-F1
#
_entry.id   AF-A0ABD5N6L8-F1
#
_cell.length_a   1.000
_cell.length_b   1.000
_cell.length_c   1.000
_cell.angle_alpha   90.00
_cell.angle_beta   90.00
_cell.angle_gamma   90.00
#
_symmetry.space_group_name_H-M   'P 1'
#
loop_
_entity.id
_entity.type
_entity.pdbx_description
1 polymer ?
#
loop_
_entity_poly.entity_id
_entity_poly.type
_entity_poly.pdbx_seq_one_letter_code
_entity_poly.pdbx_strand_id
1 'polypeptide(L)'
;MVELFGLGQKKKPAAEQIIALRQQGMNDDQIIMNLQSQGYGPEEISDGLGGYDAAGGQPPPQGQAPEPMPPPPGQAFAPMPYPGGQEPLPEDRIEEIAEAIIDEKWTNLIKDINKIVEWKENVDKKLSVIDQEIKDVKERFEALHKGLLGKINEYDSNIKDVGVEIKAMEKVFQKVLPTFTENVNKMERILKPK
;
A
#
# COMPACT_ATOMS: atom_id res chain seq x y z
N MET A 1 -32.77 0.26 -10.84
CA MET A 1 -31.71 -0.61 -11.39
C MET A 1 -30.45 0.24 -11.46
N VAL A 2 -29.40 0.06 -10.66
CA VAL A 2 -28.93 -1.09 -9.88
C VAL A 2 -28.04 -0.53 -8.74
N GLU A 3 -28.27 -1.04 -7.54
CA GLU A 3 -27.36 -0.97 -6.38
C GLU A 3 -26.07 -1.73 -6.68
N LEU A 4 -24.90 -1.29 -6.18
CA LEU A 4 -23.99 -2.07 -5.31
C LEU A 4 -22.56 -1.50 -5.25
N PHE A 5 -21.97 -1.62 -4.06
CA PHE A 5 -20.55 -1.52 -3.65
C PHE A 5 -19.99 -0.10 -3.32
N GLY A 6 -19.57 0.22 -2.08
CA GLY A 6 -19.02 -0.64 -1.03
C GLY A 6 -19.20 -0.17 0.43
N LEU A 7 -19.67 -1.12 1.23
CA LEU A 7 -19.25 -1.47 2.60
C LEU A 7 -19.32 -0.40 3.68
N GLY A 8 -20.46 -0.41 4.38
CA GLY A 8 -20.61 0.18 5.69
C GLY A 8 -19.64 -0.45 6.69
N GLN A 9 -18.78 0.39 7.26
CA GLN A 9 -18.36 0.19 8.63
C GLN A 9 -19.55 0.56 9.50
N LYS A 10 -20.22 -0.45 10.08
CA LYS A 10 -21.14 -0.22 11.20
C LYS A 10 -20.33 0.47 12.30
N LYS A 11 -20.44 1.80 12.43
CA LYS A 11 -20.04 2.49 13.66
C LYS A 11 -20.75 1.75 14.77
N LYS A 12 -19.98 1.23 15.74
CA LYS A 12 -20.57 0.54 16.89
C LYS A 12 -21.60 1.49 17.52
N PRO A 13 -22.78 1.01 17.94
CA PRO A 13 -23.76 1.87 18.55
C PRO A 13 -23.11 2.60 19.75
N ALA A 14 -23.41 3.90 19.91
CA ALA A 14 -22.81 4.73 20.97
C ALA A 14 -22.94 4.05 22.35
N ALA A 15 -24.05 3.36 22.60
CA ALA A 15 -24.28 2.54 23.79
C ALA A 15 -23.17 1.49 24.05
N GLU A 16 -22.71 0.75 23.04
CA GLU A 16 -21.64 -0.26 23.23
C GLU A 16 -20.30 0.37 23.61
N GLN A 17 -20.01 1.56 23.07
CA GLN A 17 -18.79 2.28 23.38
C GLN A 17 -18.82 2.88 24.79
N ILE A 18 -19.97 3.42 25.20
CA ILE A 18 -20.21 3.91 26.57
C ILE A 18 -19.93 2.79 27.58
N ILE A 19 -20.44 1.59 27.31
CA ILE A 19 -20.25 0.43 28.18
C ILE A 19 -18.77 0.05 28.29
N ALA A 20 -18.05 0.01 27.17
CA ALA A 20 -16.63 -0.32 27.16
C ALA A 20 -15.79 0.71 27.92
N LEU A 21 -16.10 2.00 27.78
CA LEU A 21 -15.38 3.09 28.46
C LEU A 21 -15.71 3.13 29.96
N ARG A 22 -16.96 2.83 30.34
CA ARG A 22 -17.37 2.72 31.74
C ARG A 22 -16.76 1.49 32.43
N GLN A 23 -16.61 0.36 31.73
CA GLN A 23 -15.85 -0.80 32.22
C GLN A 23 -14.36 -0.49 32.43
N GLN A 24 -13.82 0.49 31.71
CA GLN A 24 -12.48 1.02 31.92
C GLN A 24 -12.40 2.02 33.09
N GLY A 25 -13.51 2.29 33.79
CA GLY A 25 -13.58 3.18 34.95
C GLY A 25 -13.63 4.66 34.59
N MET A 26 -13.96 5.02 33.35
CA MET A 26 -14.15 6.42 32.96
C MET A 26 -15.49 6.96 33.48
N ASN A 27 -15.48 8.21 33.92
CA ASN A 27 -16.70 8.90 34.36
C ASN A 27 -17.52 9.39 33.16
N ASP A 28 -18.83 9.60 33.37
CA ASP A 28 -19.77 9.96 32.30
C ASP A 28 -19.36 11.22 31.53
N ASP A 29 -18.83 12.25 32.20
CA ASP A 29 -18.31 13.45 31.53
C ASP A 29 -17.14 13.16 30.59
N GLN A 30 -16.25 12.23 30.97
CA GLN A 30 -15.10 11.81 30.15
C GLN A 30 -15.55 10.95 28.96
N ILE A 31 -16.58 10.12 29.18
CA ILE A 31 -17.19 9.30 28.13
C ILE A 31 -17.85 10.19 27.08
N ILE A 32 -18.58 11.23 27.50
CA ILE A 32 -19.23 12.20 26.61
C ILE A 32 -18.18 12.91 25.74
N MET A 33 -17.10 13.41 26.35
CA MET A 33 -16.01 14.06 25.59
C MET A 33 -15.35 13.10 24.59
N ASN A 34 -15.13 11.85 24.98
CA ASN A 34 -14.51 10.86 24.10
C ASN A 34 -15.42 10.51 22.92
N LEU A 35 -16.72 10.35 23.14
CA LEU A 35 -17.70 10.03 22.08
C LEU A 35 -17.96 11.22 21.15
N GLN A 36 -18.02 12.43 21.68
CA GLN A 36 -18.11 13.64 20.86
C GLN A 36 -16.87 13.77 19.95
N SER A 37 -15.67 13.45 20.45
CA SER A 37 -14.44 13.45 19.65
C SER A 37 -14.45 12.40 18.54
N GLN A 38 -15.20 11.30 18.72
CA GLN A 38 -15.42 10.25 17.72
C GLN A 38 -16.58 10.58 16.76
N GLY A 39 -17.23 11.73 16.92
CA GLY A 39 -18.28 12.24 16.05
C GLY A 39 -19.65 11.59 16.27
N TYR A 40 -19.95 11.17 17.50
CA TYR A 40 -21.31 10.76 17.90
C TYR A 40 -22.16 11.98 18.27
N GLY A 41 -23.45 11.94 17.94
CA GLY A 41 -24.39 13.00 18.25
C GLY A 41 -24.75 13.07 19.75
N PRO A 42 -25.07 14.25 20.30
CA PRO A 42 -25.44 14.40 21.71
C PRO A 42 -26.63 13.53 22.13
N GLU A 43 -27.61 13.36 21.24
CA GLU A 43 -28.78 12.51 21.47
C GLU A 43 -28.41 11.02 21.55
N GLU A 44 -27.52 10.55 20.69
CA GLU A 44 -27.06 9.15 20.68
C GLU A 44 -26.26 8.80 21.95
N ILE A 45 -25.50 9.77 22.47
CA ILE A 45 -24.72 9.62 23.70
C ILE A 45 -25.65 9.61 24.92
N SER A 46 -26.63 10.51 24.97
CA SER A 46 -27.59 10.59 26.08
C SER A 46 -28.49 9.35 26.15
N ASP A 47 -28.92 8.81 25.00
CA ASP A 47 -29.73 7.59 24.93
C ASP A 47 -28.95 6.37 25.43
N GLY A 48 -27.66 6.27 25.07
CA GLY A 48 -26.79 5.20 25.53
C GLY A 48 -26.41 5.26 27.01
N LEU A 49 -26.28 6.46 27.59
CA LEU A 49 -26.02 6.64 29.03
C LEU A 49 -27.25 6.28 29.87
N GLY A 50 -28.43 6.73 29.45
CA GLY A 50 -29.69 6.42 30.15
C GLY A 50 -30.08 4.94 30.09
N GLY A 51 -29.69 4.23 29.01
CA GLY A 51 -30.00 2.82 28.83
C GLY A 51 -29.25 1.86 29.76
N TYR A 52 -28.08 2.25 30.30
CA TYR A 52 -27.25 1.35 31.12
C TYR A 52 -27.55 1.46 32.63
N ASP A 53 -28.02 2.61 33.10
CA ASP A 53 -28.42 2.80 34.50
C ASP A 53 -29.68 1.98 34.87
N ALA A 54 -30.45 1.52 33.88
CA ALA A 54 -31.63 0.69 34.08
C ALA A 54 -31.35 -0.82 34.17
N ALA A 55 -30.16 -1.31 33.76
CA ALA A 55 -29.93 -2.74 33.51
C ALA A 55 -28.93 -3.45 34.45
N GLY A 56 -28.22 -2.75 35.35
CA GLY A 56 -27.54 -3.44 36.44
C GLY A 56 -26.28 -2.78 37.00
N GLY A 57 -26.40 -2.35 38.26
CA GLY A 57 -25.41 -2.70 39.27
C GLY A 57 -24.28 -1.72 39.55
N GLN A 58 -24.59 -0.52 40.06
CA GLN A 58 -23.95 0.01 41.28
C GLN A 58 -24.72 1.25 41.80
N PRO A 59 -25.07 1.29 43.10
CA PRO A 59 -25.76 2.42 43.69
C PRO A 59 -24.84 3.66 43.74
N PRO A 60 -25.40 4.89 43.67
CA PRO A 60 -24.62 6.10 43.86
C PRO A 60 -23.90 6.05 45.22
N PRO A 61 -22.62 6.49 45.31
CA PRO A 61 -21.95 6.62 46.59
C PRO A 61 -22.76 7.53 47.51
N GLN A 62 -23.25 6.92 48.59
CA GLN A 62 -23.96 7.54 49.69
C GLN A 62 -23.01 8.50 50.41
N GLY A 63 -23.05 9.77 49.99
CA GLY A 63 -22.45 10.89 50.70
C GLY A 63 -23.55 11.76 51.32
N GLN A 64 -23.83 11.50 52.59
CA GLN A 64 -24.52 12.37 53.57
C GLN A 64 -25.73 13.17 53.06
N ALA A 65 -26.92 12.66 53.36
CA ALA A 65 -28.12 13.50 53.44
C ALA A 65 -27.94 14.57 54.54
N PRO A 66 -28.08 15.87 54.25
CA PRO A 66 -28.24 16.87 55.30
C PRO A 66 -29.63 16.71 55.92
N GLU A 67 -29.69 16.76 57.24
CA GLU A 67 -30.94 16.81 58.02
C GLU A 67 -31.83 17.99 57.56
N PRO A 68 -33.17 17.85 57.63
CA PRO A 68 -34.08 18.96 57.37
C PRO A 68 -33.96 20.01 58.50
N MET A 69 -33.24 21.09 58.23
CA MET A 69 -33.26 22.27 59.10
C MET A 69 -34.62 22.98 59.02
N PRO A 70 -35.18 23.44 60.16
CA PRO A 70 -36.37 24.29 60.16
C PRO A 70 -36.06 25.65 59.49
N PRO A 71 -37.01 26.23 58.74
CA PRO A 71 -36.79 27.50 58.06
C PRO A 71 -36.59 28.64 59.08
N PRO A 72 -35.55 29.48 58.93
CA PRO A 72 -35.42 30.72 59.70
C PRO A 72 -36.52 31.72 59.29
N PRO A 73 -37.04 32.54 60.22
CA PRO A 73 -38.04 33.55 59.88
C PRO A 73 -37.40 34.70 59.10
N GLY A 74 -37.94 34.94 57.90
CA GLY A 74 -38.02 36.26 57.26
C GLY A 74 -36.75 37.10 57.26
N GLN A 75 -35.83 36.80 56.35
CA GLN A 75 -34.91 37.82 55.82
C GLN A 75 -35.17 37.96 54.33
N ALA A 76 -35.40 39.20 53.92
CA ALA A 76 -35.64 39.57 52.54
C ALA A 76 -34.50 39.05 51.66
N PHE A 77 -34.83 38.10 50.76
CA PHE A 77 -33.92 37.65 49.73
C PHE A 77 -33.65 38.84 48.80
N ALA A 78 -32.47 39.44 48.92
CA ALA A 78 -31.86 40.12 47.79
C ALA A 78 -31.66 39.06 46.68
N PRO A 79 -31.95 39.38 45.42
CA PRO A 79 -31.75 38.44 44.32
C PRO A 79 -30.27 38.05 44.27
N MET A 80 -29.99 36.78 44.59
CA MET A 80 -28.70 36.17 44.30
C MET A 80 -28.56 36.11 42.78
N PRO A 81 -27.49 36.66 42.19
CA PRO A 81 -27.25 36.48 40.77
C PRO A 81 -27.00 34.99 40.55
N TYR A 82 -27.84 34.37 39.73
CA TYR A 82 -27.50 33.12 39.08
C TYR A 82 -26.12 33.30 38.42
N PRO A 83 -25.10 32.46 38.70
CA PRO A 83 -24.00 32.28 37.79
C PRO A 83 -24.51 31.47 36.60
N GLY A 84 -25.44 32.07 35.87
CA GLY A 84 -25.95 31.66 34.57
C GLY A 84 -25.34 32.59 33.54
N GLY A 85 -24.02 32.55 33.46
CA GLY A 85 -23.26 33.05 32.32
C GLY A 85 -22.40 31.90 31.88
N GLN A 86 -22.77 31.24 30.78
CA GLN A 86 -21.72 30.88 29.85
C GLN A 86 -21.03 32.20 29.55
N GLU A 87 -19.88 32.44 30.22
CA GLU A 87 -18.95 33.40 29.68
C GLU A 87 -18.80 33.00 28.22
N PRO A 88 -19.06 33.91 27.26
CA PRO A 88 -18.56 33.68 25.93
C PRO A 88 -17.07 33.39 26.14
N LEU A 89 -16.63 32.19 25.74
CA LEU A 89 -15.21 31.90 25.65
C LEU A 89 -14.58 33.15 25.02
N PRO A 90 -13.61 33.80 25.67
CA PRO A 90 -13.00 34.99 25.11
C PRO A 90 -12.62 34.64 23.68
N GLU A 91 -13.10 35.39 22.69
CA GLU A 91 -12.79 35.12 21.28
C GLU A 91 -11.27 34.95 21.11
N ASP A 92 -10.49 35.70 21.90
CA ASP A 92 -9.06 35.60 22.10
C ASP A 92 -8.55 34.17 22.39
N ARG A 93 -9.23 33.37 23.22
CA ARG A 93 -8.83 31.97 23.50
C ARG A 93 -9.16 31.02 22.36
N ILE A 94 -10.23 31.30 21.62
CA ILE A 94 -10.57 30.52 20.42
C ILE A 94 -9.58 30.87 19.29
N GLU A 95 -9.16 32.13 19.19
CA GLU A 95 -8.16 32.63 18.25
C GLU A 95 -6.77 32.05 18.55
N GLU A 96 -6.31 32.07 19.81
CA GLU A 96 -5.04 31.44 20.22
C GLU A 96 -5.00 29.94 19.91
N ILE A 97 -6.09 29.21 20.19
CA ILE A 97 -6.19 27.78 19.88
C ILE A 97 -6.24 27.56 18.36
N ALA A 98 -6.94 28.41 17.62
CA ALA A 98 -7.02 28.32 16.17
C ALA A 98 -5.66 28.61 15.51
N GLU A 99 -4.93 29.63 15.94
CA GLU A 99 -3.59 29.96 15.45
C GLU A 99 -2.60 28.83 15.76
N ALA A 100 -2.61 28.30 16.99
CA ALA A 100 -1.75 27.18 17.36
C ALA A 100 -2.03 25.92 16.52
N ILE A 101 -3.31 25.61 16.28
CA ILE A 101 -3.72 24.48 15.43
C ILE A 101 -3.32 24.73 13.96
N ILE A 102 -3.51 25.95 13.45
CA ILE A 102 -3.14 26.32 12.09
C ILE A 102 -1.63 26.18 11.90
N ASP A 103 -0.81 26.70 12.80
CA ASP A 103 0.65 26.62 12.73
C ASP A 103 1.16 25.18 12.82
N GLU A 104 0.58 24.36 13.71
CA GLU A 104 0.95 22.95 13.82
C GLU A 104 0.60 22.19 12.52
N LYS A 105 -0.61 22.37 12.00
CA LYS A 105 -1.06 21.71 10.76
C LYS A 105 -0.28 22.22 9.55
N TRP A 106 0.02 23.51 9.48
CA TRP A 106 0.82 24.12 8.41
C TRP A 106 2.25 23.58 8.43
N THR A 107 2.86 23.47 9.60
CA THR A 107 4.19 22.89 9.77
C THR A 107 4.22 21.41 9.34
N ASN A 108 3.20 20.64 9.71
CA ASN A 108 3.09 19.24 9.29
C ASN A 108 2.88 19.10 7.78
N LEU A 109 2.07 19.97 7.18
CA LEU A 109 1.85 20.01 5.73
C LEU A 109 3.16 20.32 4.97
N ILE A 110 3.94 21.30 5.43
CA ILE A 110 5.24 21.63 4.81
C ILE A 110 6.19 20.44 4.91
N LYS A 111 6.23 19.75 6.05
CA LYS A 111 7.05 18.54 6.21
C LYS A 111 6.68 17.47 5.19
N ASP A 112 5.39 17.23 4.98
CA ASP A 112 4.93 16.23 4.02
C ASP A 112 5.18 16.65 2.57
N ILE A 113 5.04 17.94 2.25
CA ILE A 113 5.43 18.48 0.93
C ILE A 113 6.93 18.26 0.70
N ASN A 114 7.79 18.53 1.68
CA ASN A 114 9.22 18.30 1.54
C ASN A 114 9.55 16.83 1.28
N LYS A 115 8.87 15.88 1.95
CA LYS A 115 9.00 14.44 1.65
C LYS A 115 8.58 14.11 0.21
N ILE A 116 7.50 14.74 -0.28
CA ILE A 116 7.04 14.55 -1.67
C ILE A 116 8.07 15.10 -2.66
N VAL A 117 8.70 16.24 -2.36
CA VAL A 117 9.77 16.81 -3.19
C VAL A 117 10.98 15.88 -3.22
N GLU A 118 11.45 15.38 -2.07
CA GLU A 118 12.54 14.40 -2.00
C GLU A 118 12.19 13.11 -2.76
N TRP A 119 10.96 12.62 -2.60
CA TRP A 119 10.49 11.46 -3.34
C TRP A 119 10.47 11.72 -4.85
N LYS A 120 9.99 12.88 -5.29
CA LYS A 120 10.00 13.30 -6.70
C LYS A 120 11.43 13.31 -7.25
N GLU A 121 12.37 13.93 -6.55
CA GLU A 121 13.78 13.96 -6.97
C GLU A 121 14.39 12.55 -7.08
N ASN A 122 14.05 11.66 -6.14
CA ASN A 122 14.52 10.28 -6.18
C ASN A 122 13.90 9.49 -7.34
N VAL A 123 12.62 9.72 -7.66
CA VAL A 123 11.95 9.12 -8.82
C VAL A 123 12.54 9.65 -10.12
N ASP A 124 12.77 10.96 -10.22
CA ASP A 124 13.38 11.59 -11.41
C ASP A 124 14.78 11.02 -11.68
N LYS A 125 15.60 10.84 -10.63
CA LYS A 125 16.91 10.19 -10.73
C LYS A 125 16.79 8.74 -11.20
N LYS A 126 15.90 7.94 -10.61
CA LYS A 126 15.68 6.55 -11.02
C LYS A 126 15.19 6.45 -12.47
N LEU A 127 14.28 7.34 -12.88
CA LEU A 127 13.76 7.39 -14.24
C LEU A 127 14.88 7.70 -15.24
N SER A 128 15.77 8.64 -14.91
CA SER A 128 16.94 8.95 -15.75
C SER A 128 17.89 7.76 -15.87
N VAL A 129 18.12 7.01 -14.80
CA VAL A 129 18.95 5.79 -14.85
C VAL A 129 18.31 4.72 -15.72
N ILE A 130 17.00 4.49 -15.56
CA ILE A 130 16.24 3.52 -16.36
C ILE A 130 16.27 3.89 -17.85
N ASP A 131 16.13 5.17 -18.21
CA ASP A 131 16.22 5.62 -19.60
C ASP A 131 17.60 5.32 -20.20
N GLN A 132 18.67 5.52 -19.43
CA GLN A 132 20.02 5.18 -19.85
C GLN A 132 20.21 3.66 -20.00
N GLU A 133 19.75 2.87 -19.03
CA GLU A 133 19.84 1.41 -19.11
C GLU A 133 19.07 0.85 -20.32
N ILE A 134 17.90 1.41 -20.64
CA ILE A 134 17.14 1.03 -21.83
C ILE A 134 17.91 1.34 -23.11
N LYS A 135 18.58 2.49 -23.20
CA LYS A 135 19.45 2.84 -24.34
C LYS A 135 20.61 1.86 -24.46
N ASP A 136 21.30 1.58 -23.36
CA ASP A 136 22.42 0.63 -23.34
C ASP A 136 21.97 -0.79 -23.73
N VAL A 137 20.80 -1.25 -23.26
CA VAL A 137 20.22 -2.54 -23.65
C VAL A 137 19.91 -2.56 -25.14
N LYS A 138 19.37 -1.49 -25.69
CA LYS A 138 19.08 -1.37 -27.13
C LYS A 138 20.38 -1.45 -27.95
N GLU A 139 21.42 -0.74 -27.56
CA GLU A 139 22.72 -0.79 -28.24
C GLU A 139 23.35 -2.18 -28.20
N ARG A 140 23.32 -2.83 -27.03
CA ARG A 140 23.79 -4.22 -26.87
C ARG A 140 22.97 -5.20 -27.72
N PHE A 141 21.66 -5.01 -27.81
CA PHE A 141 20.78 -5.82 -28.64
C PHE A 141 21.10 -5.64 -30.13
N GLU A 142 21.30 -4.41 -30.60
CA GLU A 142 21.69 -4.15 -31.98
C GLU A 142 23.05 -4.77 -32.32
N ALA A 143 24.03 -4.66 -31.42
CA ALA A 143 25.34 -5.29 -31.55
C ALA A 143 25.23 -6.83 -31.59
N LEU A 144 24.42 -7.42 -30.70
CA LEU A 144 24.17 -8.86 -30.66
C LEU A 144 23.45 -9.34 -31.92
N HIS A 145 22.43 -8.62 -32.38
CA HIS A 145 21.70 -8.93 -33.60
C HIS A 145 22.63 -8.91 -34.82
N LYS A 146 23.49 -7.89 -34.93
CA LYS A 146 24.51 -7.81 -35.98
C LYS A 146 25.52 -8.97 -35.90
N GLY A 147 26.00 -9.29 -34.70
CA GLY A 147 26.93 -10.39 -34.47
C GLY A 147 26.32 -11.75 -34.81
N LEU A 148 25.06 -11.96 -34.44
CA LEU A 148 24.30 -13.18 -34.75
C LEU A 148 24.09 -13.32 -36.26
N LEU A 149 23.73 -12.23 -36.95
CA LEU A 149 23.56 -12.24 -38.40
C LEU A 149 24.88 -12.55 -39.12
N GLY A 150 25.99 -12.00 -38.62
CA GLY A 150 27.34 -12.35 -39.08
C GLY A 150 27.67 -13.83 -38.89
N LYS A 151 27.39 -14.38 -37.71
CA LYS A 151 27.58 -15.81 -37.43
C LYS A 151 26.72 -16.67 -38.34
N ILE A 152 25.44 -16.34 -38.53
CA ILE A 152 24.55 -17.08 -39.43
C ILE A 152 25.09 -17.08 -40.87
N ASN A 153 25.60 -15.96 -41.35
CA ASN A 153 26.22 -15.87 -42.68
C ASN A 153 27.50 -16.72 -42.78
N GLU A 154 28.36 -16.71 -41.75
CA GLU A 154 29.52 -17.60 -41.68
C GLU A 154 29.10 -19.08 -41.68
N TYR A 155 28.06 -19.45 -40.92
CA TYR A 155 27.51 -20.80 -40.91
C TYR A 155 26.97 -21.21 -42.29
N ASP A 156 26.22 -20.34 -42.98
CA ASP A 156 25.70 -20.61 -44.32
C ASP A 156 26.83 -20.82 -45.34
N SER A 157 27.89 -20.00 -45.28
CA SER A 157 29.08 -20.18 -46.12
C SER A 157 29.78 -21.50 -45.83
N ASN A 158 30.04 -21.80 -44.55
CA ASN A 158 30.72 -23.03 -44.16
C ASN A 158 29.93 -24.28 -44.58
N ILE A 159 28.60 -24.25 -44.48
CA ILE A 159 27.74 -25.36 -44.94
C ILE A 159 27.81 -25.52 -46.46
N LYS A 160 27.86 -24.42 -47.22
CA LYS A 160 28.05 -24.47 -48.68
C LYS A 160 29.41 -25.07 -49.05
N ASP A 161 30.47 -24.65 -48.37
CA ASP A 161 31.83 -25.15 -48.62
C ASP A 161 31.94 -26.64 -48.30
N VAL A 162 31.40 -27.07 -47.16
CA VAL A 162 31.28 -28.50 -46.82
C VAL A 162 30.48 -29.26 -47.90
N GLY A 163 29.42 -28.66 -48.44
CA GLY A 163 28.67 -29.24 -49.56
C GLY A 163 29.51 -29.42 -50.83
N VAL A 164 30.43 -28.51 -51.12
CA VAL A 164 31.38 -28.62 -52.24
C VAL A 164 32.39 -29.73 -51.97
N GLU A 165 32.95 -29.79 -50.77
CA GLU A 165 33.89 -30.85 -50.37
C GLU A 165 33.25 -32.24 -50.41
N ILE A 166 32.02 -32.38 -49.91
CA ILE A 166 31.27 -33.63 -49.98
C ILE A 166 31.04 -34.06 -51.44
N LYS A 167 30.70 -33.13 -52.34
CA LYS A 167 30.57 -33.43 -53.77
C LYS A 167 31.90 -33.83 -54.42
N ALA A 168 33.01 -33.20 -54.01
CA ALA A 168 34.33 -33.58 -54.49
C ALA A 168 34.69 -35.00 -54.01
N MET A 169 34.42 -35.30 -52.74
CA MET A 169 34.61 -36.61 -52.15
C MET A 169 33.73 -37.67 -52.84
N GLU A 170 32.46 -37.34 -53.15
CA GLU A 170 31.57 -38.21 -53.94
C GLU A 170 32.19 -38.55 -55.31
N LYS A 171 32.71 -37.55 -56.03
CA LYS A 171 33.41 -37.78 -57.30
C LYS A 171 34.67 -38.63 -57.16
N VAL A 172 35.41 -38.46 -56.06
CA VAL A 172 36.57 -39.32 -55.76
C VAL A 172 36.10 -40.76 -55.51
N PHE A 173 35.07 -40.97 -54.70
CA PHE A 173 34.49 -42.29 -54.49
C PHE A 173 33.99 -42.92 -55.80
N GLN A 174 33.30 -42.17 -56.65
CA GLN A 174 32.85 -42.62 -57.98
C GLN A 174 34.01 -43.06 -58.88
N LYS A 175 35.19 -42.43 -58.76
CA LYS A 175 36.39 -42.83 -59.50
C LYS A 175 37.12 -44.01 -58.87
N VAL A 176 37.17 -44.08 -57.54
CA VAL A 176 37.90 -45.13 -56.80
C VAL A 176 37.15 -46.46 -56.84
N LEU A 177 35.82 -46.46 -56.71
CA LEU A 177 35.00 -47.69 -56.70
C LEU A 177 35.28 -48.59 -57.94
N PRO A 178 35.22 -48.10 -59.19
CA PRO A 178 35.55 -48.90 -60.36
C PRO A 178 36.99 -49.39 -60.37
N THR A 179 37.97 -48.55 -59.99
CA THR A 179 39.38 -48.95 -59.93
C THR A 179 39.60 -50.04 -58.90
N PHE A 180 38.94 -49.97 -57.75
CA PHE A 180 39.01 -50.98 -56.71
C PHE A 180 38.40 -52.30 -57.19
N THR A 181 37.20 -52.25 -57.81
CA THR A 181 36.56 -53.42 -58.42
C THR A 181 37.41 -54.05 -59.52
N GLU A 182 38.01 -53.24 -60.40
CA GLU A 182 38.93 -53.73 -61.43
C GLU A 182 40.15 -54.42 -60.84
N ASN A 183 40.77 -53.82 -59.80
CA ASN A 183 41.96 -54.37 -59.17
C ASN A 183 41.66 -55.69 -58.45
N VAL A 184 40.52 -55.78 -57.75
CA VAL A 184 40.06 -57.03 -57.12
C VAL A 184 39.77 -58.10 -58.17
N ASN A 185 39.09 -57.76 -59.27
CA ASN A 185 38.83 -58.70 -60.37
C ASN A 185 40.12 -59.17 -61.06
N LYS A 186 41.13 -58.29 -61.21
CA LYS A 186 42.46 -58.63 -61.72
C LYS A 186 43.19 -59.58 -60.75
N MET A 187 43.15 -59.30 -59.44
CA MET A 187 43.70 -60.18 -58.42
C MET A 187 43.02 -61.56 -58.40
N GLU A 188 41.70 -61.62 -58.49
CA GLU A 188 40.95 -62.89 -58.60
C GLU A 188 41.39 -63.70 -59.82
N ARG A 189 41.59 -63.05 -60.97
CA ARG A 189 42.09 -63.71 -62.19
C ARG A 189 43.52 -64.24 -62.07
N ILE A 190 44.40 -63.53 -61.36
CA ILE A 190 45.79 -63.98 -61.13
C ILE A 190 45.83 -65.13 -60.12
N LEU A 191 44.90 -65.16 -59.15
CA LEU A 191 44.81 -66.17 -58.12
C LEU A 191 44.02 -67.43 -58.53
N LYS A 192 43.27 -67.40 -59.64
CA LYS A 192 42.64 -68.62 -60.18
C LYS A 192 43.72 -69.51 -60.83
N PRO A 193 44.02 -70.68 -60.25
CA PRO A 193 44.95 -71.63 -60.86
C PRO A 193 44.33 -72.19 -62.16
N LYS A 194 45.19 -72.49 -63.14
CA LYS A 194 44.81 -73.23 -64.35
C LYS A 194 44.28 -74.61 -64.03
#